data_AF-A0AAU2XU44-F1
#
_entry.id   AF-A0AAU2XU44-F1
#
_cell.length_a   1.000
_cell.length_b   1.000
_cell.length_c   1.000
_cell.angle_alpha   90.00
_cell.angle_beta   90.00
_cell.angle_gamma   90.00
#
_symmetry.space_group_name_H-M   'P 1'
#
loop_
_entity.id
_entity.type
_entity.pdbx_description
1 polymer ?
#
loop_
_entity_poly.entity_id
_entity_poly.type
_entity_poly.pdbx_seq_one_letter_code
_entity_poly.pdbx_strand_id
1 'polypeptide(L)'
;MGLVELDRELIDRVEAAGAAGQWIVARWAARRALAEAGLSDVDWIVPALEALDRGDELPAPFDDERRAWDRFFADRRIPHTFVDTTDGRPDEFLQQAMAIPALFAAAGTDPLRDALDALFAAAATYGSACPRLFAEARRQFPMLQR
;
A
#
# COMPACT_ATOMS: atom_id res chain seq x y z
N MET A 1 -6.72 -13.39 -7.10
CA MET A 1 -7.21 -12.12 -7.66
C MET A 1 -6.01 -11.24 -7.90
N GLY A 2 -5.79 -10.75 -9.12
CA GLY A 2 -4.69 -9.82 -9.44
C GLY A 2 -5.21 -8.42 -9.77
N LEU A 3 -4.36 -7.40 -9.70
CA LEU A 3 -4.73 -6.00 -10.03
C LEU A 3 -5.44 -5.85 -11.39
N VAL A 4 -5.10 -6.67 -12.38
CA VAL A 4 -5.66 -6.62 -13.75
C VAL A 4 -7.17 -6.85 -13.76
N GLU A 5 -7.67 -7.65 -12.81
CA GLU A 5 -9.10 -7.91 -12.64
C GLU A 5 -9.82 -6.74 -11.96
N LEU A 6 -9.07 -5.86 -11.27
CA LEU A 6 -9.60 -4.73 -10.53
C LEU A 6 -9.66 -3.45 -11.38
N ASP A 7 -8.58 -3.10 -12.10
CA ASP A 7 -8.53 -1.91 -12.94
C ASP A 7 -7.40 -1.96 -13.98
N ARG A 8 -7.68 -2.58 -15.14
CA ARG A 8 -6.69 -2.73 -16.22
C ARG A 8 -6.17 -1.40 -16.76
N GLU A 9 -7.05 -0.39 -16.89
CA GLU A 9 -6.62 0.90 -17.42
C GLU A 9 -5.62 1.58 -16.48
N LEU A 10 -5.82 1.50 -15.16
CA LEU A 10 -4.88 2.04 -14.20
C LEU A 10 -3.48 1.39 -14.33
N ILE A 11 -3.42 0.08 -14.55
CA ILE A 11 -2.16 -0.65 -14.71
C ILE A 11 -1.42 -0.20 -15.96
N ASP A 12 -2.12 -0.14 -17.10
CA ASP A 12 -1.53 0.32 -18.36
C ASP A 12 -0.95 1.74 -18.22
N ARG A 13 -1.56 2.59 -17.37
CA ARG A 13 -1.07 3.94 -17.08
C ARG A 13 0.15 3.96 -16.16
N VAL A 14 0.18 3.11 -15.13
CA VAL A 14 1.35 2.96 -14.26
C VAL A 14 2.54 2.42 -15.05
N GLU A 15 2.30 1.48 -15.97
CA GLU A 15 3.32 0.97 -16.90
C GLU A 15 3.88 2.11 -17.78
N ALA A 16 3.01 2.99 -18.29
CA ALA A 16 3.41 4.13 -19.12
C ALA A 16 4.04 5.32 -18.34
N ALA A 17 3.92 5.38 -17.01
CA ALA A 17 4.35 6.54 -16.20
C ALA A 17 5.87 6.69 -16.06
N GLY A 18 6.65 5.68 -16.48
CA GLY A 18 8.09 5.61 -16.29
C GLY A 18 8.51 5.47 -14.82
N ALA A 19 9.79 5.18 -14.59
CA ALA A 19 10.29 4.80 -13.27
C ALA A 19 10.01 5.86 -12.17
N ALA A 20 10.17 7.15 -12.48
CA ALA A 20 9.89 8.22 -11.51
C ALA A 20 8.41 8.28 -11.11
N GLY A 21 7.49 8.15 -12.07
CA GLY A 21 6.05 8.11 -11.80
C GLY A 21 5.66 6.87 -11.01
N GLN A 22 6.23 5.72 -11.36
CA GLN A 22 6.02 4.45 -10.67
C GLN A 22 6.44 4.51 -9.19
N TRP A 23 7.63 5.06 -8.88
CA TRP A 23 8.05 5.25 -7.48
C TRP A 23 7.11 6.17 -6.69
N ILE A 24 6.66 7.26 -7.30
CA ILE A 24 5.71 8.18 -6.68
C ILE A 24 4.38 7.46 -6.37
N VAL A 25 3.89 6.65 -7.31
CA VAL A 25 2.66 5.86 -7.13
C VAL A 25 2.84 4.81 -6.04
N ALA A 26 3.96 4.09 -6.02
CA ALA A 26 4.25 3.07 -5.00
C ALA A 26 4.21 3.67 -3.58
N ARG A 27 4.95 4.77 -3.36
CA ARG A 27 5.03 5.46 -2.07
C ARG A 27 3.69 6.02 -1.63
N TRP A 28 2.93 6.61 -2.58
CA TRP A 28 1.58 7.09 -2.30
C TRP A 28 0.63 5.96 -1.92
N ALA A 29 0.67 4.83 -2.63
CA ALA A 29 -0.18 3.68 -2.34
C ALA A 29 0.12 3.11 -0.95
N ALA A 30 1.40 2.98 -0.58
CA ALA A 30 1.81 2.56 0.76
C ALA A 30 1.26 3.50 1.85
N ARG A 31 1.46 4.82 1.69
CA ARG A 31 0.90 5.81 2.61
C ARG A 31 -0.61 5.69 2.74
N ARG A 32 -1.31 5.51 1.61
CA ARG A 32 -2.76 5.46 1.62
C ARG A 32 -3.30 4.20 2.27
N ALA A 33 -2.65 3.05 2.05
CA ALA A 33 -2.95 1.80 2.73
C ALA A 33 -2.79 1.94 4.25
N LEU A 34 -1.64 2.44 4.71
CA LEU A 34 -1.36 2.60 6.12
C LEU A 34 -2.28 3.64 6.78
N ALA A 35 -2.67 4.70 6.07
CA ALA A 35 -3.64 5.67 6.56
C ALA A 35 -5.04 5.05 6.70
N GLU A 36 -5.50 4.29 5.69
CA GLU A 36 -6.79 3.62 5.73
C GLU A 36 -6.87 2.59 6.86
N ALA A 37 -5.79 1.87 7.13
CA ALA A 37 -5.70 0.91 8.22
C ALA A 37 -5.51 1.54 9.61
N GLY A 38 -5.42 2.87 9.72
CA GLY A 38 -5.19 3.57 10.99
C GLY A 38 -3.78 3.38 11.57
N LEU A 39 -2.80 3.08 10.72
CA LEU A 39 -1.41 2.82 11.08
C LEU A 39 -0.49 4.04 10.93
N SER A 40 -0.94 5.10 10.26
CA SER A 40 -0.09 6.26 9.94
C SER A 40 0.40 7.06 11.15
N ASP A 41 -0.30 6.99 12.29
CA ASP A 41 0.06 7.71 13.51
C ASP A 41 0.77 6.81 14.54
N VAL A 42 1.08 5.57 14.17
CA VAL A 42 1.80 4.65 15.06
C VAL A 42 3.26 5.05 15.11
N ASP A 43 3.75 5.33 16.31
CA ASP A 43 5.08 5.88 16.61
C ASP A 43 6.26 5.18 15.91
N TRP A 44 6.23 3.86 15.81
CA TRP A 44 7.29 3.08 15.15
C TRP A 44 7.08 2.91 13.63
N ILE A 45 5.91 3.27 13.11
CA ILE A 45 5.56 3.24 11.67
C ILE A 45 5.84 4.59 11.00
N VAL A 46 5.62 5.70 11.72
CA VAL A 46 5.88 7.06 11.22
C VAL A 46 7.27 7.20 10.59
N PRO A 47 8.39 6.77 11.22
CA PRO A 47 9.72 6.90 10.64
C PRO A 47 9.89 6.13 9.32
N ALA A 48 9.18 5.01 9.15
CA ALA A 48 9.22 4.20 7.94
C ALA A 48 8.50 4.89 6.78
N LEU A 49 7.34 5.50 7.04
CA LEU A 49 6.64 6.32 6.06
C LEU A 49 7.47 7.53 5.63
N GLU A 50 8.14 8.19 6.58
CA GLU A 50 9.05 9.30 6.27
C GLU A 50 10.26 8.87 5.44
N ALA A 51 10.84 7.69 5.71
CA ALA A 51 11.92 7.13 4.90
C ALA A 51 11.46 6.85 3.47
N LEU A 52 10.28 6.25 3.29
CA LEU A 52 9.70 6.02 1.96
C LEU A 52 9.55 7.31 1.15
N ASP A 53 9.10 8.40 1.76
CA ASP A 53 8.96 9.68 1.04
C ASP A 53 10.27 10.22 0.51
N ARG A 54 11.33 10.11 1.34
CA ARG A 54 12.69 10.51 0.95
C ARG A 54 13.32 9.54 -0.05
N GLY A 55 12.78 8.32 -0.14
CA GLY A 55 13.37 7.23 -0.91
C GLY A 55 14.58 6.61 -0.23
N ASP A 56 14.66 6.71 1.10
CA ASP A 56 15.69 6.10 1.91
C ASP A 56 15.35 4.63 2.20
N GLU A 57 16.35 3.87 2.66
CA GLU A 57 16.13 2.52 3.19
C GLU A 57 15.20 2.56 4.43
N LEU A 58 14.38 1.51 4.57
CA LEU A 58 13.46 1.41 5.70
C LEU A 58 14.23 1.24 7.02
N PRO A 59 13.91 2.01 8.07
CA PRO A 59 14.53 1.87 9.38
C PRO A 59 13.99 0.63 10.11
N ALA A 60 14.69 0.20 11.16
CA ALA A 60 14.17 -0.82 12.06
C ALA A 60 12.80 -0.42 12.65
N PRO A 61 11.83 -1.35 12.76
CA PRO A 61 11.95 -2.80 12.55
C PRO A 61 11.71 -3.25 11.11
N PHE A 62 11.55 -2.34 10.16
CA PHE A 62 11.21 -2.64 8.76
C PHE A 62 12.43 -2.93 7.88
N ASP A 63 13.64 -2.89 8.44
CA ASP A 63 14.86 -3.44 7.86
C ASP A 63 14.79 -4.97 7.71
N ASP A 64 13.85 -5.62 8.43
CA ASP A 64 13.59 -7.06 8.40
C ASP A 64 12.08 -7.32 8.47
N GLU A 65 11.53 -7.98 7.45
CA GLU A 65 10.10 -8.26 7.36
C GLU A 65 9.56 -9.06 8.57
N ARG A 66 10.33 -10.03 9.07
CA ARG A 66 9.90 -10.85 10.22
C ARG A 66 9.84 -10.00 11.49
N ARG A 67 10.83 -9.13 11.71
CA ARG A 67 10.82 -8.21 12.87
C ARG A 67 9.66 -7.24 12.83
N ALA A 68 9.30 -6.72 11.66
CA ALA A 68 8.14 -5.86 11.51
C ALA A 68 6.84 -6.60 11.88
N TRP A 69 6.67 -7.85 11.41
CA TRP A 69 5.52 -8.68 11.77
C TRP A 69 5.48 -9.05 13.25
N ASP A 70 6.61 -9.42 13.84
CA ASP A 70 6.71 -9.72 15.28
C ASP A 70 6.31 -8.48 16.11
N ARG A 71 6.80 -7.30 15.72
CA ARG A 71 6.47 -6.03 16.37
C ARG A 71 4.99 -5.66 16.20
N PHE A 72 4.43 -5.91 15.02
CA PHE A 72 3.03 -5.68 14.69
C PHE A 72 2.11 -6.52 15.58
N PHE A 73 2.31 -7.83 15.65
CA PHE A 73 1.46 -8.73 16.46
C PHE A 73 1.64 -8.52 17.98
N ALA A 74 2.79 -8.00 18.42
CA ALA A 74 3.02 -7.69 19.82
C ALA A 74 2.37 -6.36 20.29
N ASP A 75 2.05 -5.44 19.38
CA ASP A 75 1.56 -4.10 19.72
C ASP A 75 0.04 -4.05 19.93
N ARG A 76 -0.38 -3.97 21.19
CA ARG A 76 -1.81 -3.88 21.54
C ARG A 76 -2.48 -2.56 21.13
N ARG A 77 -1.73 -1.55 20.69
CA ARG A 77 -2.27 -0.27 20.21
C ARG A 77 -2.75 -0.35 18.77
N ILE A 78 -2.37 -1.40 18.04
CA ILE A 78 -2.76 -1.59 16.65
C ILE A 78 -4.28 -1.87 16.60
N PRO A 79 -5.05 -1.09 15.84
CA PRO A 79 -6.47 -1.37 15.67
C PRO A 79 -6.66 -2.75 15.03
N HIS A 80 -7.75 -3.41 15.37
CA HIS A 80 -8.13 -4.69 14.77
C HIS A 80 -9.47 -4.50 14.06
N THR A 81 -9.38 -4.03 12.81
CA THR A 81 -10.55 -3.90 11.94
C THR A 81 -10.49 -4.97 10.86
N PHE A 82 -11.66 -5.41 10.42
CA PHE A 82 -11.80 -6.41 9.38
C PHE A 82 -12.31 -5.78 8.10
N VAL A 83 -11.87 -6.32 6.97
CA VAL A 83 -12.28 -5.87 5.64
C VAL A 83 -12.62 -7.08 4.79
N ASP A 84 -13.70 -6.96 4.02
CA ASP A 84 -14.09 -7.93 2.99
C ASP A 84 -13.01 -8.04 1.90
N THR A 85 -13.08 -9.09 1.07
CA THR A 85 -12.22 -9.15 -0.11
C THR A 85 -12.54 -8.06 -1.13
N THR A 86 -11.63 -7.84 -2.06
CA THR A 86 -11.83 -6.91 -3.18
C THR A 86 -13.01 -7.28 -4.09
N ASP A 87 -13.40 -8.56 -4.15
CA ASP A 87 -14.61 -9.02 -4.85
C ASP A 87 -15.87 -9.04 -3.97
N GLY A 88 -15.80 -8.50 -2.75
CA GLY A 88 -16.94 -8.31 -1.85
C GLY A 88 -17.39 -9.57 -1.11
N ARG A 89 -16.53 -10.60 -1.02
CA ARG A 89 -16.81 -11.76 -0.17
C ARG A 89 -16.57 -11.37 1.29
N PRO A 90 -17.45 -11.81 2.20
CA PRO A 90 -17.31 -11.56 3.63
C PRO A 90 -16.23 -12.47 4.21
N ASP A 91 -14.97 -12.21 3.84
CA ASP A 91 -13.81 -12.79 4.50
C ASP A 91 -13.32 -11.75 5.50
N GLU A 92 -13.22 -12.11 6.79
CA GLU A 92 -12.77 -11.20 7.86
C GLU A 92 -11.24 -11.11 7.88
N PHE A 93 -10.64 -10.48 6.86
CA PHE A 93 -9.20 -10.23 6.84
C PHE A 93 -8.84 -9.04 7.74
N LEU A 94 -7.78 -9.19 8.55
CA LEU A 94 -7.27 -8.10 9.38
C LEU A 94 -6.74 -6.97 8.48
N GLN A 95 -7.46 -5.85 8.43
CA GLN A 95 -7.19 -4.73 7.53
C GLN A 95 -5.75 -4.21 7.67
N GLN A 96 -5.26 -4.14 8.91
CA GLN A 96 -3.91 -3.69 9.22
C GLN A 96 -2.83 -4.63 8.65
N ALA A 97 -3.07 -5.95 8.66
CA ALA A 97 -2.15 -6.90 8.04
C ALA A 97 -2.14 -6.77 6.51
N MET A 98 -3.24 -6.34 5.90
CA MET A 98 -3.27 -6.09 4.44
C MET A 98 -2.47 -4.84 4.04
N ALA A 99 -2.28 -3.89 4.95
CA ALA A 99 -1.58 -2.64 4.68
C ALA A 99 -0.05 -2.76 4.74
N ILE A 100 0.48 -3.58 5.66
CA ILE A 100 1.93 -3.72 5.88
C ILE A 100 2.70 -4.12 4.60
N PRO A 101 2.23 -5.06 3.76
CA PRO A 101 2.90 -5.39 2.49
C PRO A 101 3.10 -4.20 1.55
N ALA A 102 2.21 -3.19 1.59
CA ALA A 102 2.34 -2.01 0.73
C ALA A 102 3.60 -1.20 1.07
N LEU A 103 3.99 -1.17 2.36
CA LEU A 103 5.20 -0.50 2.83
C LEU A 103 6.46 -1.18 2.27
N PHE A 104 6.53 -2.51 2.32
CA PHE A 104 7.66 -3.28 1.80
C PHE A 104 7.76 -3.21 0.28
N ALA A 105 6.62 -3.30 -0.42
CA ALA A 105 6.59 -3.15 -1.87
C ALA A 105 7.16 -1.79 -2.28
N ALA A 106 6.74 -0.69 -1.65
CA ALA A 106 7.22 0.64 -1.99
C ALA A 106 8.72 0.90 -1.70
N ALA A 107 9.37 0.03 -0.93
CA ALA A 107 10.80 0.09 -0.61
C ALA A 107 11.67 -0.85 -1.49
N GLY A 108 11.07 -1.50 -2.48
CA GLY A 108 11.80 -2.40 -3.37
C GLY A 108 12.74 -1.69 -4.35
N THR A 109 13.17 -2.43 -5.38
CA THR A 109 14.14 -1.96 -6.38
C THR A 109 13.60 -1.94 -7.82
N ASP A 110 12.43 -2.53 -8.07
CA ASP A 110 11.81 -2.61 -9.40
C ASP A 110 10.60 -1.67 -9.46
N PRO A 111 10.73 -0.49 -10.10
CA PRO A 111 9.73 0.57 -9.99
C PRO A 111 8.34 0.12 -10.44
N LEU A 112 8.24 -0.63 -11.55
CA LEU A 112 6.95 -1.06 -12.07
C LEU A 112 6.33 -2.13 -11.17
N ARG A 113 7.10 -3.16 -10.84
CA ARG A 113 6.61 -4.25 -10.00
C ARG A 113 6.19 -3.75 -8.63
N ASP A 114 7.02 -2.92 -8.02
CA ASP A 114 6.81 -2.38 -6.67
C ASP A 114 5.61 -1.42 -6.62
N ALA A 115 5.39 -0.63 -7.68
CA ALA A 115 4.20 0.21 -7.79
C ALA A 115 2.91 -0.62 -7.88
N LEU A 116 2.92 -1.70 -8.65
CA LEU A 116 1.78 -2.61 -8.76
C LEU A 116 1.58 -3.38 -7.45
N ASP A 117 2.63 -3.95 -6.86
CA ASP A 117 2.51 -4.69 -5.60
C ASP A 117 2.01 -3.77 -4.46
N ALA A 118 2.47 -2.52 -4.40
CA ALA A 118 1.97 -1.54 -3.43
C ALA A 118 0.50 -1.15 -3.68
N LEU A 119 0.09 -0.94 -4.94
CA LEU A 119 -1.30 -0.68 -5.29
C LEU A 119 -2.21 -1.85 -4.98
N PHE A 120 -1.74 -3.09 -5.18
CA PHE A 120 -2.50 -4.29 -4.87
C PHE A 120 -2.72 -4.43 -3.36
N ALA A 121 -1.66 -4.28 -2.56
CA ALA A 121 -1.75 -4.30 -1.11
C ALA A 121 -2.68 -3.18 -0.58
N ALA A 122 -2.59 -1.98 -1.15
CA ALA A 122 -3.52 -0.89 -0.85
C ALA A 122 -4.97 -1.25 -1.22
N ALA A 123 -5.22 -1.81 -2.41
CA ALA A 123 -6.55 -2.26 -2.80
C ALA A 123 -7.11 -3.33 -1.85
N ALA A 124 -6.27 -4.26 -1.41
CA ALA A 124 -6.65 -5.30 -0.45
C ALA A 124 -6.98 -4.71 0.94
N THR A 125 -6.28 -3.64 1.36
CA THR A 125 -6.59 -2.89 2.58
C THR A 125 -7.96 -2.19 2.51
N TYR A 126 -8.37 -1.76 1.31
CA TYR A 126 -9.68 -1.16 1.06
C TYR A 126 -10.78 -2.20 0.84
N GLY A 127 -10.43 -3.46 0.56
CA GLY A 127 -11.38 -4.50 0.18
C GLY A 127 -12.28 -4.09 -0.97
N SER A 128 -13.58 -4.30 -0.83
CA SER A 128 -14.60 -3.93 -1.82
C SER A 128 -14.68 -2.41 -2.09
N ALA A 129 -14.12 -1.58 -1.21
CA ALA A 129 -14.04 -0.13 -1.40
C ALA A 129 -12.81 0.31 -2.23
N CYS A 130 -12.05 -0.61 -2.82
CA CYS A 130 -10.88 -0.29 -3.65
C CYS A 130 -11.14 0.66 -4.84
N PRO A 131 -12.35 0.77 -5.44
CA PRO A 131 -12.60 1.80 -6.45
C PRO A 131 -12.39 3.24 -5.92
N ARG A 132 -12.59 3.47 -4.61
CA ARG A 132 -12.32 4.78 -3.97
C ARG A 132 -10.82 5.11 -4.01
N LEU A 133 -9.97 4.12 -3.72
CA LEU A 133 -8.52 4.26 -3.80
C LEU A 133 -8.09 4.63 -5.23
N PHE A 134 -8.60 3.92 -6.24
CA PHE A 134 -8.20 4.17 -7.63
C PHE A 134 -8.70 5.53 -8.15
N ALA A 135 -9.89 5.97 -7.74
CA ALA A 135 -10.38 7.31 -8.04
C ALA A 135 -9.48 8.39 -7.40
N GLU A 136 -8.99 8.15 -6.18
CA GLU A 136 -8.05 9.05 -5.50
C GLU A 136 -6.69 9.07 -6.21
N ALA A 137 -6.15 7.91 -6.61
CA ALA A 137 -4.90 7.80 -7.36
C ALA A 137 -4.95 8.63 -8.64
N ARG A 138 -6.03 8.48 -9.42
CA ARG A 138 -6.26 9.28 -10.62
C ARG A 138 -6.34 10.77 -10.29
N ARG A 139 -7.07 11.18 -9.25
CA ARG A 139 -7.14 12.61 -8.86
C ARG A 139 -5.78 13.18 -8.48
N GLN A 140 -4.94 12.40 -7.80
CA GLN A 140 -3.64 12.84 -7.32
C GLN A 140 -2.60 12.93 -8.45
N PHE A 141 -2.68 12.04 -9.44
CA PHE A 141 -1.66 11.89 -10.47
C PHE A 141 -2.22 12.15 -11.87
N PRO A 142 -1.94 13.33 -12.46
CA PRO A 142 -2.37 13.63 -13.83
C PRO A 142 -1.89 12.61 -14.87
N MET A 143 -0.74 11.96 -14.66
CA MET A 143 -0.24 10.88 -15.53
C MET A 143 -1.12 9.62 -15.53
N LEU A 144 -1.93 9.42 -14.49
CA LEU A 144 -2.91 8.34 -14.38
C LEU A 144 -4.31 8.77 -14.82
N GLN A 145 -4.52 10.07 -15.03
CA GLN A 145 -5.73 10.60 -15.63
C GLN A 145 -5.67 10.36 -17.14
N ARG A 146 -6.75 9.84 -17.68
CA ARG A 146 -7.03 9.97 -19.11
C ARG A 146 -7.89 11.21 -19.30
#